data_AF-A0A1W9RVZ2-F1
#
_entry.id   AF-A0A1W9RVZ2-F1
#
_cell.length_a   1.000
_cell.length_b   1.000
_cell.length_c   1.000
_cell.angle_alpha   90.00
_cell.angle_beta   90.00
_cell.angle_gamma   90.00
#
_symmetry.space_group_name_H-M   'P 1'
#
loop_
_entity.id
_entity.type
_entity.pdbx_description
1 polymer ?
#
loop_
_entity_poly.entity_id
_entity_poly.type
_entity_poly.pdbx_seq_one_letter_code
_entity_poly.pdbx_strand_id
1 'polypeptide(L)'
;MNDGELSILRINLSPEKSDIDFLIELVEEFDLKLAALTLGEQGCILTNGSDIVKEDGIKVDVRDTTGCGDAFSAGLVHYFLRNRPLEEIARQSNLIGAFVAQFEGATPIYSMADIEKFTSDVVKGKNLSS
;
A
#
# COMPACT_ATOMS: atom_id res chain seq x y z
N MET A 1 3.76 5.20 4.84
CA MET A 1 5.13 5.76 4.83
C MET A 1 5.93 4.97 3.81
N ASN A 2 6.83 5.61 3.05
CA ASN A 2 7.70 4.92 2.09
C ASN A 2 9.05 4.51 2.73
N ASP A 3 9.84 3.69 2.03
CA ASP A 3 11.13 3.17 2.53
C ASP A 3 12.17 4.27 2.84
N GLY A 4 12.12 5.40 2.13
CA GLY A 4 12.99 6.55 2.37
C GLY A 4 12.67 7.28 3.66
N GLU A 5 11.38 7.51 3.92
CA GLU A 5 10.86 8.10 5.16
C GLU A 5 11.10 7.18 6.36
N LEU A 6 10.91 5.86 6.16
CA LEU A 6 11.17 4.83 7.17
C LEU A 6 12.62 4.87 7.64
N SER A 7 13.56 5.00 6.71
CA SER A 7 15.00 5.04 7.03
C SER A 7 15.36 6.21 7.96
N ILE A 8 14.69 7.36 7.81
CA ILE A 8 14.93 8.54 8.64
C ILE A 8 14.37 8.33 10.06
N LEU A 9 13.15 7.79 10.19
CA LEU A 9 12.59 7.50 11.50
C LEU A 9 13.34 6.37 12.21
N ARG A 10 13.74 5.34 11.46
CA ARG A 10 14.48 4.18 11.98
C ARG A 10 15.83 4.57 12.55
N ILE A 11 16.59 5.45 11.89
CA ILE A 11 17.88 5.95 12.41
C ILE A 11 17.70 6.70 13.74
N ASN A 12 16.61 7.45 13.89
CA ASN A 12 16.39 8.29 15.08
C ASN A 12 15.70 7.55 16.24
N LEU A 13 14.92 6.50 15.96
CA LEU A 13 14.10 5.81 16.95
C LEU A 13 14.59 4.38 17.27
N SER A 14 15.07 3.60 16.29
CA SER A 14 15.48 2.19 16.50
C SER A 14 16.25 1.58 15.30
N PRO A 15 17.56 1.85 15.14
CA PRO A 15 18.33 1.50 13.94
C PRO A 15 18.56 0.00 13.70
N GLU A 16 18.43 -0.84 14.73
CA GLU A 16 18.72 -2.28 14.69
C GLU A 16 17.48 -3.14 14.37
N LYS A 17 16.26 -2.58 14.40
CA LYS A 17 15.00 -3.34 14.31
C LYS A 17 14.62 -3.69 12.88
N SER A 18 13.93 -4.82 12.67
CA SER A 18 13.33 -5.13 11.37
C SER A 18 12.19 -4.17 11.05
N ASP A 19 11.79 -4.05 9.77
CA ASP A 19 10.68 -3.18 9.37
C ASP A 19 9.39 -3.50 10.12
N ILE A 20 9.12 -4.78 10.36
CA ILE A 20 7.92 -5.23 11.09
C ILE A 20 7.99 -4.80 12.55
N ASP A 21 9.10 -5.08 13.22
CA ASP A 21 9.26 -4.76 14.65
C ASP A 21 9.16 -3.26 14.88
N PHE A 22 9.72 -2.48 13.96
CA PHE A 22 9.61 -1.02 13.99
C PHE A 22 8.18 -0.53 13.78
N LEU A 23 7.43 -1.12 12.84
CA LEU A 23 6.03 -0.74 12.63
C LEU A 23 5.14 -1.11 13.84
N ILE A 24 5.40 -2.24 14.49
CA ILE A 24 4.69 -2.64 15.72
C ILE A 24 4.99 -1.64 16.83
N GLU A 25 6.25 -1.27 17.03
CA GLU A 25 6.63 -0.27 18.01
C GLU A 25 5.96 1.08 17.75
N LEU A 26 5.92 1.54 16.50
CA LEU A 26 5.20 2.78 16.16
C LEU A 26 3.71 2.72 16.53
N VAL A 27 3.09 1.56 16.31
CA VAL A 27 1.69 1.34 16.69
C VAL A 27 1.51 1.42 18.20
N GLU A 28 2.36 0.73 18.96
CA GLU A 28 2.27 0.66 20.42
C GLU A 28 2.66 1.97 21.11
N GLU A 29 3.76 2.60 20.69
CA GLU A 29 4.31 3.81 21.31
C GLU A 29 3.40 5.03 21.12
N PHE A 30 2.75 5.13 19.96
CA PHE A 30 1.90 6.27 19.61
C PHE A 30 0.41 5.97 19.64
N ASP A 31 0.00 4.80 20.15
CA ASP A 31 -1.41 4.35 20.22
C ASP A 31 -2.12 4.47 18.85
N LEU A 32 -1.42 4.08 17.77
CA LEU A 32 -1.96 4.11 16.42
C LEU A 32 -2.86 2.89 16.19
N LYS A 33 -3.86 3.03 15.32
CA LYS A 33 -4.71 1.89 14.96
C LYS A 33 -4.12 1.00 13.87
N LEU A 34 -3.22 1.55 13.07
CA LEU A 34 -2.69 0.91 11.87
C LEU A 34 -1.41 1.63 11.43
N ALA A 35 -0.38 0.87 11.08
CA ALA A 35 0.81 1.34 10.38
C ALA A 35 0.94 0.61 9.03
N ALA A 36 1.44 1.33 8.03
CA ALA A 36 1.64 0.81 6.69
C ALA A 36 2.97 1.29 6.08
N LEU A 37 3.74 0.32 5.60
CA LEU A 37 4.98 0.51 4.86
C LEU A 37 4.77 0.09 3.41
N THR A 38 5.00 1.02 2.48
CA THR A 38 4.94 0.75 1.03
C THR A 38 6.33 0.44 0.50
N LEU A 39 6.50 -0.71 -0.13
CA LEU A 39 7.75 -1.23 -0.70
C LEU A 39 7.80 -1.03 -2.23
N GLY A 40 7.06 -0.06 -2.75
CA GLY A 40 6.91 0.19 -4.19
C GLY A 40 6.37 -1.02 -4.95
N GLU A 41 7.08 -1.45 -6.00
CA GLU A 41 6.71 -2.62 -6.82
C GLU A 41 6.74 -3.95 -6.06
N GLN A 42 7.33 -3.99 -4.86
CA GLN A 42 7.37 -5.18 -4.01
C GLN A 42 6.12 -5.33 -3.14
N GLY A 43 5.26 -4.30 -3.07
CA GLY A 43 3.99 -4.35 -2.35
C GLY A 43 4.00 -3.56 -1.05
N CYS A 44 3.44 -4.14 0.01
CA CYS A 44 3.34 -3.44 1.30
C CYS A 44 3.33 -4.38 2.52
N ILE A 45 3.62 -3.77 3.67
CA ILE A 45 3.46 -4.37 5.00
C ILE A 45 2.49 -3.51 5.80
N LEU A 46 1.44 -4.12 6.35
CA LEU A 46 0.49 -3.50 7.26
C LEU A 46 0.52 -4.19 8.62
N THR A 47 0.35 -3.42 9.69
CA THR A 47 0.17 -3.95 11.05
C THR A 47 -0.75 -3.08 11.88
N ASN A 48 -1.58 -3.74 12.70
CA ASN A 48 -2.39 -3.10 13.76
C ASN A 48 -1.77 -3.31 15.16
N GLY A 49 -0.51 -3.77 15.23
CA GLY A 49 0.20 -4.12 16.47
C GLY A 49 0.13 -5.62 16.79
N SER A 50 -1.02 -6.26 16.61
CA SER A 50 -1.20 -7.70 16.86
C SER A 50 -1.05 -8.58 15.63
N ASP A 51 -1.54 -8.09 14.49
CA ASP A 51 -1.60 -8.78 13.22
C ASP A 51 -0.67 -8.10 12.21
N ILE A 52 -0.01 -8.92 11.40
CA ILE A 52 0.89 -8.45 10.35
C ILE A 52 0.43 -9.04 9.03
N VAL A 53 0.25 -8.18 8.04
CA VAL A 53 -0.04 -8.57 6.67
C VAL A 53 1.09 -8.09 5.78
N LYS A 54 1.64 -9.03 5.00
CA LYS A 54 2.52 -8.72 3.87
C LYS A 54 1.75 -9.06 2.61
N GLU A 55 1.59 -8.08 1.74
CA GLU A 55 0.95 -8.28 0.45
C GLU A 55 1.94 -7.95 -0.65
N ASP A 56 2.15 -8.91 -1.55
CA ASP A 56 3.04 -8.77 -2.70
C ASP A 56 2.56 -7.63 -3.62
N GLY A 57 3.52 -7.01 -4.30
CA GLY A 57 3.24 -5.99 -5.30
C GLY A 57 2.57 -6.56 -6.54
N ILE A 58 1.89 -5.67 -7.27
CA ILE A 58 1.10 -6.04 -8.45
C ILE A 58 1.87 -5.60 -9.68
N LYS A 59 2.18 -6.56 -10.55
CA LYS A 59 2.89 -6.31 -11.80
C LYS A 59 1.98 -5.61 -12.80
N VAL A 60 2.37 -4.41 -13.19
CA VAL A 60 1.70 -3.56 -14.18
C VAL A 60 2.75 -2.94 -15.12
N ASP A 61 2.31 -2.44 -16.27
CA ASP A 61 3.16 -1.61 -17.12
C ASP A 61 3.23 -0.19 -16.53
N VAL A 62 4.36 0.13 -15.88
CA VAL A 62 4.54 1.40 -15.16
C VAL A 62 4.85 2.52 -16.15
N ARG A 63 4.00 3.55 -16.15
CA ARG A 63 4.20 4.77 -16.94
C ARG A 63 4.73 5.93 -16.09
N ASP A 64 4.15 6.12 -14.90
CA ASP A 64 4.54 7.17 -13.96
C ASP A 64 4.24 6.69 -12.52
N THR A 65 5.18 6.88 -11.59
CA THR A 65 5.00 6.48 -10.18
C THR A 65 4.46 7.62 -9.31
N THR A 66 4.38 8.82 -9.86
CA THR A 66 3.85 9.99 -9.16
C THR A 66 2.40 9.74 -8.72
N GLY A 67 2.09 10.00 -7.45
CA GLY A 67 0.74 9.82 -6.90
C GLY A 67 0.35 8.38 -6.53
N CYS A 68 1.19 7.37 -6.81
CA CYS A 68 0.92 5.98 -6.41
C CYS A 68 0.77 5.82 -4.88
N GLY A 69 1.61 6.53 -4.11
CA GLY A 69 1.54 6.53 -2.65
C GLY A 69 0.28 7.23 -2.11
N ASP A 70 -0.17 8.31 -2.77
CA ASP A 70 -1.40 9.01 -2.41
C ASP A 70 -2.62 8.13 -2.69
N ALA A 71 -2.62 7.46 -3.85
CA ALA A 71 -3.67 6.53 -4.25
C ALA A 71 -3.73 5.30 -3.31
N PHE A 72 -2.58 4.74 -2.95
CA PHE A 72 -2.46 3.70 -1.93
C PHE A 72 -3.06 4.18 -0.61
N SER A 73 -2.67 5.36 -0.15
CA SER A 73 -3.15 5.93 1.13
C SER A 73 -4.65 6.19 1.11
N ALA A 74 -5.19 6.67 0.00
CA ALA A 74 -6.64 6.85 -0.19
C ALA A 74 -7.39 5.52 -0.13
N GLY A 75 -6.87 4.47 -0.79
CA GLY A 75 -7.37 3.10 -0.69
C GLY A 75 -7.35 2.61 0.75
N LEU A 76 -6.22 2.72 1.43
CA LEU A 76 -6.04 2.27 2.80
C LEU A 76 -7.06 2.90 3.73
N VAL A 77 -7.22 4.23 3.69
CA VAL A 77 -8.22 4.95 4.52
C VAL A 77 -9.64 4.51 4.14
N HIS A 78 -9.95 4.37 2.85
CA HIS A 78 -11.27 3.99 2.38
C HIS A 78 -11.72 2.62 2.92
N TYR A 79 -10.86 1.61 2.86
CA TYR A 79 -11.15 0.25 3.31
C TYR A 79 -11.04 0.12 4.84
N PHE A 80 -10.09 0.81 5.47
CA PHE A 80 -9.94 0.84 6.92
C PHE A 80 -11.19 1.41 7.60
N LEU A 81 -11.70 2.55 7.14
CA LEU A 81 -12.92 3.17 7.70
C LEU A 81 -14.19 2.31 7.50
N ARG A 82 -14.14 1.30 6.63
CA ARG A 82 -15.22 0.33 6.39
C ARG A 82 -15.06 -0.95 7.20
N ASN A 83 -14.12 -0.99 8.14
CA ASN A 83 -13.83 -2.15 9.00
C ASN A 83 -13.57 -3.43 8.19
N ARG A 84 -12.82 -3.30 7.10
CA ARG A 84 -12.46 -4.44 6.25
C ARG A 84 -11.28 -5.21 6.87
N PRO A 85 -11.14 -6.52 6.58
CA PRO A 85 -10.00 -7.30 7.06
C PRO A 85 -8.67 -6.68 6.61
N LEU A 86 -7.62 -6.85 7.41
CA LEU A 86 -6.30 -6.24 7.18
C LEU A 86 -5.70 -6.68 5.83
N GLU A 87 -5.93 -7.94 5.45
CA GLU A 87 -5.56 -8.52 4.16
C GLU A 87 -6.28 -7.86 2.99
N GLU A 88 -7.58 -7.56 3.14
CA GLU A 88 -8.36 -6.87 2.12
C GLU A 88 -7.87 -5.42 1.97
N ILE A 89 -7.58 -4.74 3.09
CA ILE A 89 -7.03 -3.38 3.08
C ILE A 89 -5.69 -3.37 2.34
N ALA A 90 -4.75 -4.26 2.67
CA ALA A 90 -3.44 -4.33 2.03
C ALA A 90 -3.55 -4.56 0.51
N ARG A 91 -4.33 -5.58 0.11
CA ARG A 91 -4.54 -5.94 -1.29
C ARG A 91 -5.16 -4.81 -2.10
N GLN A 92 -6.22 -4.19 -1.59
CA GLN A 92 -6.93 -3.15 -2.33
C GLN A 92 -6.11 -1.87 -2.42
N SER A 93 -5.35 -1.53 -1.38
CA SER A 93 -4.45 -0.37 -1.41
C SER A 93 -3.32 -0.57 -2.42
N ASN A 94 -2.70 -1.76 -2.46
CA ASN A 94 -1.72 -2.13 -3.50
C ASN A 94 -2.33 -2.04 -4.91
N LEU A 95 -3.53 -2.57 -5.11
CA LEU A 95 -4.26 -2.52 -6.39
C LEU A 95 -4.44 -1.10 -6.89
N ILE A 96 -4.89 -0.19 -6.01
CA ILE A 96 -5.15 1.20 -6.37
C ILE A 96 -3.85 1.93 -6.70
N GLY A 97 -2.78 1.72 -5.92
CA GLY A 97 -1.47 2.29 -6.21
C GLY A 97 -0.91 1.81 -7.56
N ALA A 98 -0.96 0.49 -7.81
CA ALA A 98 -0.51 -0.10 -9.07
C ALA A 98 -1.38 0.35 -10.25
N PHE A 99 -2.68 0.55 -10.04
CA PHE A 99 -3.57 1.07 -11.08
C PHE A 99 -3.14 2.46 -11.52
N VAL A 100 -2.89 3.37 -10.57
CA VAL A 100 -2.43 4.74 -10.85
C VAL A 100 -1.08 4.75 -11.57
N ALA A 101 -0.20 3.78 -11.28
CA ALA A 101 1.12 3.68 -11.92
C ALA A 101 1.06 3.53 -13.45
N GLN A 102 -0.08 3.12 -14.02
CA GLN A 102 -0.29 2.93 -15.46
C GLN A 102 -0.66 4.22 -16.22
N PHE A 103 -0.78 5.36 -15.53
CA PHE A 103 -1.19 6.64 -16.11
C PHE A 103 -0.13 7.70 -15.86
N GLU A 104 0.01 8.65 -16.79
CA GLU A 104 0.88 9.81 -16.59
C GLU A 104 0.24 10.82 -15.64
N GLY A 105 1.05 11.37 -14.72
CA GLY A 105 0.63 12.39 -13.76
C GLY A 105 0.02 11.83 -12.47
N ALA A 106 0.07 12.63 -11.40
CA ALA A 106 -0.28 12.20 -10.04
C ALA A 106 -1.77 11.91 -9.80
N THR A 107 -2.66 12.47 -10.62
CA THR A 107 -4.12 12.46 -10.40
C THR A 107 -4.87 12.12 -11.69
N PRO A 108 -4.71 10.90 -12.23
CA PRO A 108 -5.53 10.46 -13.34
C PRO A 108 -7.01 10.46 -12.92
N ILE A 109 -7.91 10.84 -13.82
CA ILE A 109 -9.35 10.77 -13.57
C ILE A 109 -9.80 9.32 -13.79
N TYR A 110 -10.17 8.63 -12.71
CA TYR A 110 -10.72 7.28 -12.74
C TYR A 110 -11.91 7.13 -11.80
N SER A 111 -12.77 6.14 -12.08
CA SER A 111 -13.93 5.78 -11.27
C SER A 111 -13.68 4.50 -10.46
N MET A 112 -14.53 4.26 -9.45
CA MET A 112 -14.49 2.97 -8.72
C MET A 112 -14.76 1.77 -9.65
N ALA A 113 -15.55 1.95 -10.71
CA ALA A 113 -15.79 0.90 -11.69
C ALA A 113 -14.52 0.53 -12.47
N ASP A 114 -13.63 1.49 -12.71
CA ASP A 114 -12.34 1.24 -13.35
C ASP A 114 -11.42 0.41 -12.44
N ILE A 115 -11.40 0.72 -11.14
CA ILE A 115 -10.68 -0.07 -10.13
C ILE A 115 -11.26 -1.48 -10.05
N GLU A 116 -12.59 -1.64 -9.95
CA GLU A 116 -13.24 -2.96 -9.87
C GLU A 116 -12.94 -3.83 -11.10
N LYS A 117 -12.93 -3.23 -12.29
CA LYS A 117 -12.55 -3.92 -13.52
C LYS A 117 -11.09 -4.36 -13.47
N PHE A 118 -10.19 -3.46 -13.07
CA PHE A 118 -8.77 -3.75 -12.92
C PHE A 118 -8.53 -4.89 -11.92
N THR A 119 -9.16 -4.84 -10.74
CA THR A 119 -9.12 -5.90 -9.74
C THR A 119 -9.59 -7.24 -10.30
N SER A 120 -10.71 -7.27 -11.04
CA SER A 120 -11.19 -8.49 -11.69
C SER A 120 -10.17 -9.05 -12.69
N ASP A 121 -9.51 -8.20 -13.46
CA ASP A 121 -8.53 -8.63 -14.46
C ASP A 121 -7.24 -9.17 -13.82
N VAL A 122 -6.76 -8.54 -12.72
CA VAL A 122 -5.64 -9.03 -11.91
C VAL A 122 -5.96 -10.40 -11.29
N VAL A 123 -7.12 -10.55 -10.65
CA VAL A 123 -7.53 -11.82 -10.00
C VAL A 123 -7.69 -12.95 -11.02
N LYS A 124 -8.07 -12.64 -12.27
CA LYS A 124 -8.21 -13.62 -13.35
C LYS A 124 -6.88 -13.93 -14.07
N GLY A 125 -5.77 -13.33 -13.66
CA GLY A 125 -4.45 -13.58 -14.24
C GLY A 125 -4.34 -13.14 -15.71
N LYS A 126 -5.14 -12.16 -16.16
CA LYS A 126 -4.95 -11.59 -17.50
C LYS A 126 -3.67 -10.76 -17.48
N ASN A 127 -2.79 -10.99 -18.45
CA ASN A 127 -1.65 -10.10 -18.67
C ASN A 127 -2.18 -8.68 -18.94
N LEU A 128 -1.83 -7.75 -18.05
CA LEU A 128 -2.15 -6.32 -18.14
C LEU A 128 -1.26 -5.57 -19.14
N SER A 129 -0.59 -6.30 -20.03
CA SER A 129 0.22 -5.75 -21.11
C SER A 129 -0.67 -5.46 -22.32
N SER A 130 -1.13 -4.22 -22.45
CA SER A 130 -1.72 -3.71 -23.69
C SER A 130 -1.15 -2.34 -24.04
#